data_AF-A0A6L9DQS2-F1
#
_entry.id   AF-A0A6L9DQS2-F1
#
_cell.length_a   1.000
_cell.length_b   1.000
_cell.length_c   1.000
_cell.angle_alpha   90.00
_cell.angle_beta   90.00
_cell.angle_gamma   90.00
#
_symmetry.space_group_name_H-M   'P 1'
#
loop_
_entity.id
_entity.type
_entity.pdbx_description
1 polymer ?
#
loop_
_entity_poly.entity_id
_entity_poly.type
_entity_poly.pdbx_seq_one_letter_code
_entity_poly.pdbx_strand_id
1 'polypeptide(L)'
;MSYSILLKINTTTYSQFEVIRQRLNTGSDENQSRVLGEVLSEIACDIVEQVFSVLLIQNRKPTHLTQKYTVESEKIIQQIIAAVRKYMPWSIALFGNERLCPFVNYFSKMIKYHDEQVYVSYPIDHHLVQQAHALVEQLKNNETQDMMDVFQTLIQIVDLGVTNLIREPKKCLNFNRVVDKTLNGVINLTANLSYKRLEKMGEQVDTGAATACVNHFLAFMHTEPN
;
A
#
# COMPACT_ATOMS: atom_id res chain seq x y z
N MET A 1 9.84 -17.34 -13.29
CA MET A 1 8.60 -16.53 -13.28
C MET A 1 8.80 -15.47 -12.23
N SER A 2 8.72 -14.19 -12.60
CA SER A 2 8.66 -13.10 -11.62
C SER A 2 7.22 -12.94 -11.14
N TYR A 3 7.07 -12.55 -9.88
CA TYR A 3 5.79 -12.21 -9.30
C TYR A 3 5.78 -10.72 -8.99
N SER A 4 4.63 -10.08 -9.16
CA SER A 4 4.41 -8.71 -8.74
C SER A 4 3.06 -8.54 -8.07
N ILE A 5 2.99 -7.55 -7.18
CA ILE A 5 1.74 -7.07 -6.64
C ILE A 5 1.14 -6.09 -7.64
N LEU A 6 -0.15 -6.21 -7.95
CA LEU A 6 -0.91 -5.26 -8.76
C LEU A 6 -2.00 -4.62 -7.91
N LEU A 7 -1.93 -3.30 -7.74
CA LEU A 7 -2.92 -2.49 -7.05
C LEU A 7 -3.58 -1.57 -8.05
N LYS A 8 -4.89 -1.70 -8.23
CA LYS A 8 -5.63 -0.93 -9.24
C LYS A 8 -5.62 0.55 -8.87
N ILE A 9 -5.55 1.44 -9.84
CA ILE A 9 -5.72 2.88 -9.61
C ILE A 9 -6.78 3.45 -10.54
N ASN A 10 -7.37 4.58 -10.13
CA ASN A 10 -8.34 5.27 -10.97
C ASN A 10 -7.69 5.82 -12.26
N THR A 11 -8.25 5.48 -13.42
CA THR A 11 -7.74 5.90 -14.73
C THR A 11 -7.73 7.42 -14.92
N THR A 12 -8.70 8.13 -14.34
CA THR A 12 -8.77 9.61 -14.39
C THR A 12 -7.60 10.20 -13.60
N THR A 13 -7.38 9.72 -12.37
CA THR A 13 -6.26 10.15 -11.53
C THR A 13 -4.92 9.84 -12.19
N TYR A 14 -4.79 8.67 -12.81
CA TYR A 14 -3.60 8.32 -13.57
C TYR A 14 -3.37 9.22 -14.80
N SER A 15 -4.43 9.55 -15.54
CA SER A 15 -4.32 10.44 -16.70
C SER A 15 -3.83 11.83 -16.27
N GLN A 16 -4.29 12.33 -15.12
CA GLN A 16 -3.79 13.58 -14.54
C GLN A 16 -2.30 13.46 -14.13
N PHE A 17 -1.91 12.35 -13.52
CA PHE A 17 -0.51 12.07 -13.21
C PHE A 17 0.38 12.13 -14.45
N GLU A 18 -0.03 11.50 -15.56
CA GLU A 18 0.75 11.50 -16.81
C GLU A 18 0.89 12.90 -17.42
N VAL A 19 -0.16 13.72 -17.39
CA VAL A 19 -0.08 15.13 -17.84
C VAL A 19 0.94 15.90 -17.01
N ILE A 20 0.92 15.74 -15.68
CA ILE A 20 1.88 16.39 -14.77
C ILE A 20 3.30 15.90 -15.04
N ARG A 21 3.48 14.58 -15.21
CA ARG A 21 4.77 13.97 -15.52
C ARG A 21 5.33 14.53 -16.83
N GLN A 22 4.52 14.66 -17.87
CA GLN A 22 4.94 15.26 -19.13
C GLN A 22 5.40 16.71 -18.93
N ARG A 23 4.61 17.54 -18.23
CA ARG A 23 4.98 18.93 -17.92
C ARG A 23 6.29 19.06 -17.15
N LEU A 24 6.51 18.16 -16.18
CA LEU A 24 7.75 18.12 -15.41
C LEU A 24 8.95 17.73 -16.29
N ASN A 25 8.78 16.77 -17.20
CA ASN A 25 9.84 16.35 -18.12
C ASN A 25 10.14 17.34 -19.24
N THR A 26 9.15 18.14 -19.67
CA THR A 26 9.35 19.22 -20.65
C THR A 26 9.92 20.50 -20.03
N GLY A 27 10.16 20.52 -18.71
CA GLY A 27 10.74 21.67 -18.02
C GLY A 27 9.77 22.84 -17.84
N SER A 28 8.49 22.58 -17.56
CA SER A 28 7.51 23.64 -17.29
C SER A 28 7.95 24.57 -16.13
N ASP A 29 7.84 25.87 -16.34
CA ASP A 29 8.05 26.90 -15.31
C ASP A 29 6.93 26.93 -14.25
N GLU A 30 5.74 26.44 -14.61
CA GLU A 30 4.61 26.38 -13.68
C GLU A 30 4.87 25.32 -12.60
N ASN A 31 4.73 25.71 -11.33
CA ASN A 31 4.91 24.80 -10.21
C ASN A 31 3.84 23.69 -10.21
N GLN A 32 4.26 22.44 -10.41
CA GLN A 32 3.36 21.28 -10.46
C GLN A 32 3.18 20.59 -9.10
N SER A 33 3.89 21.02 -8.06
CA SER A 33 3.96 20.31 -6.77
C SER A 33 2.61 20.10 -6.09
N ARG A 34 1.76 21.13 -6.06
CA ARG A 34 0.46 21.07 -5.38
C ARG A 34 -0.49 20.10 -6.06
N VAL A 35 -0.61 20.23 -7.38
CA VAL A 35 -1.47 19.37 -8.21
C VAL A 35 -0.97 17.92 -8.16
N LEU A 36 0.35 17.72 -8.26
CA LEU A 36 0.96 16.40 -8.10
C LEU A 36 0.64 15.81 -6.73
N GLY A 37 0.74 16.60 -5.66
CA GLY A 37 0.46 16.17 -4.30
C GLY A 37 -1.00 15.74 -4.09
N GLU A 38 -1.95 16.42 -4.73
CA GLU A 38 -3.37 16.03 -4.75
C GLU A 38 -3.58 14.70 -5.49
N VAL A 39 -3.02 14.56 -6.69
CA VAL A 39 -3.10 13.33 -7.49
C VAL A 39 -2.49 12.13 -6.76
N LEU A 40 -1.30 12.29 -6.19
CA LEU A 40 -0.65 11.23 -5.40
C LEU A 40 -1.46 10.86 -4.17
N SER A 41 -2.12 11.83 -3.55
CA SER A 41 -3.00 11.57 -2.41
C SER A 41 -4.16 10.68 -2.79
N GLU A 42 -4.81 10.91 -3.94
CA GLU A 42 -5.92 10.06 -4.37
C GLU A 42 -5.42 8.66 -4.75
N ILE A 43 -4.27 8.53 -5.40
CA ILE A 43 -3.65 7.22 -5.65
C ILE A 43 -3.33 6.48 -4.34
N ALA A 44 -2.80 7.18 -3.35
CA ALA A 44 -2.51 6.60 -2.04
C ALA A 44 -3.78 6.17 -1.32
N CYS A 45 -4.88 6.93 -1.43
CA CYS A 45 -6.19 6.53 -0.92
C CYS A 45 -6.72 5.27 -1.61
N ASP A 46 -6.66 5.19 -2.95
CA ASP A 46 -7.06 3.99 -3.71
C ASP A 46 -6.31 2.73 -3.21
N ILE A 47 -5.00 2.87 -2.95
CA ILE A 47 -4.16 1.78 -2.45
C ILE A 47 -4.54 1.41 -1.02
N VAL A 48 -4.70 2.38 -0.12
CA VAL A 48 -5.08 2.15 1.28
C VAL A 48 -6.44 1.45 1.33
N GLU A 49 -7.43 1.91 0.57
CA GLU A 49 -8.76 1.30 0.53
C GLU A 49 -8.69 -0.15 0.06
N GLN A 50 -7.95 -0.46 -1.00
CA GLN A 50 -7.78 -1.84 -1.48
C GLN A 50 -7.06 -2.73 -0.49
N VAL A 51 -5.94 -2.29 0.09
CA VAL A 51 -5.16 -3.11 1.02
C VAL A 51 -5.97 -3.40 2.29
N PHE A 52 -6.70 -2.41 2.79
CA PHE A 52 -7.44 -2.54 4.04
C PHE A 52 -8.91 -2.95 3.89
N SER A 53 -9.44 -3.12 2.68
CA SER A 53 -10.82 -3.57 2.47
C SER A 53 -11.10 -4.92 3.13
N VAL A 54 -10.09 -5.78 3.30
CA VAL A 54 -10.25 -7.06 3.99
C VAL A 54 -10.59 -6.91 5.47
N LEU A 55 -10.16 -5.83 6.11
CA LEU A 55 -10.58 -5.51 7.47
C LEU A 55 -12.07 -5.15 7.55
N LEU A 56 -12.69 -4.80 6.41
CA LEU A 56 -14.11 -4.49 6.27
C LEU A 56 -14.94 -5.69 5.79
N ILE A 57 -14.32 -6.76 5.28
CA ILE A 57 -15.00 -7.97 4.76
C ILE A 57 -15.54 -8.89 5.89
N GLN A 58 -15.43 -8.49 7.15
CA GLN A 58 -16.10 -9.21 8.23
C GLN A 58 -17.62 -9.06 8.08
N ASN A 59 -18.32 -10.16 7.72
CA ASN A 59 -19.52 -10.69 8.39
C ASN A 59 -20.39 -11.54 7.43
N ARG A 60 -20.30 -12.88 7.51
CA ARG A 60 -21.45 -13.74 7.17
C ARG A 60 -22.39 -13.96 8.38
N LYS A 61 -21.97 -13.65 9.62
CA LYS A 61 -22.82 -13.59 10.83
C LYS A 61 -22.25 -12.58 11.85
N PRO A 62 -22.83 -11.37 11.97
CA PRO A 62 -22.36 -10.37 12.93
C PRO A 62 -22.65 -10.80 14.37
N THR A 63 -21.62 -10.77 15.22
CA THR A 63 -21.76 -10.76 16.68
C THR A 63 -21.43 -9.35 17.18
N HIS A 64 -21.86 -8.99 18.39
CA HIS A 64 -21.57 -7.67 18.98
C HIS A 64 -20.06 -7.35 19.03
N LEU A 65 -19.22 -8.37 19.21
CA LEU A 65 -17.75 -8.22 19.20
C LEU A 65 -17.26 -7.91 17.78
N THR A 66 -17.61 -8.73 16.77
CA THR A 66 -17.17 -8.50 15.38
C THR A 66 -17.63 -7.16 14.82
N GLN A 67 -18.82 -6.69 15.22
CA GLN A 67 -19.34 -5.38 14.81
C GLN A 67 -18.53 -4.22 15.42
N LYS A 68 -18.11 -4.32 16.68
CA LYS A 68 -17.24 -3.31 17.31
C LYS A 68 -15.87 -3.22 16.63
N TYR A 69 -15.27 -4.36 16.28
CA TYR A 69 -13.98 -4.40 15.59
C TYR A 69 -14.06 -3.88 14.15
N THR A 70 -15.17 -4.13 13.46
CA THR A 70 -15.42 -3.59 12.11
C THR A 70 -15.45 -2.05 12.16
N VAL A 71 -16.23 -1.48 13.09
CA VAL A 71 -16.35 -0.03 13.28
C VAL A 71 -15.01 0.60 13.70
N GLU A 72 -14.23 -0.07 14.55
CA GLU A 72 -12.92 0.43 14.95
C GLU A 72 -11.94 0.44 13.77
N SER A 73 -11.91 -0.64 12.98
CA SER A 73 -11.06 -0.77 11.78
C SER A 73 -11.43 0.26 10.72
N GLU A 74 -12.72 0.46 10.46
CA GLU A 74 -13.21 1.49 9.53
C GLU A 74 -12.79 2.89 9.97
N LYS A 75 -12.93 3.22 11.26
CA LYS A 75 -12.52 4.53 11.80
C LYS A 75 -11.02 4.78 11.56
N ILE A 76 -10.18 3.75 11.66
CA ILE A 76 -8.74 3.88 11.44
C ILE A 76 -8.42 4.08 9.98
N ILE A 77 -9.06 3.33 9.09
CA ILE A 77 -8.90 3.49 7.63
C ILE A 77 -9.26 4.93 7.25
N GLN A 78 -10.39 5.45 7.76
CA GLN A 78 -10.79 6.84 7.54
C GLN A 78 -9.80 7.85 8.13
N GLN A 79 -9.20 7.58 9.29
CA GLN A 79 -8.15 8.43 9.84
C GLN A 79 -6.88 8.44 8.98
N ILE A 80 -6.48 7.29 8.43
CA ILE A 80 -5.34 7.17 7.52
C ILE A 80 -5.63 7.96 6.24
N ILE A 81 -6.79 7.74 5.61
CA ILE A 81 -7.22 8.46 4.40
C ILE A 81 -7.26 9.97 4.65
N ALA A 82 -7.86 10.41 5.76
CA ALA A 82 -7.94 11.82 6.11
C ALA A 82 -6.54 12.44 6.33
N ALA A 83 -5.62 11.70 6.96
CA ALA A 83 -4.25 12.14 7.15
C ALA A 83 -3.50 12.24 5.82
N VAL A 84 -3.63 11.24 4.94
CA VAL A 84 -3.02 11.23 3.60
C VAL A 84 -3.51 12.43 2.79
N ARG A 85 -4.83 12.64 2.68
CA ARG A 85 -5.44 13.80 2.01
C ARG A 85 -5.00 15.14 2.56
N LYS A 86 -4.76 15.23 3.87
CA LYS A 86 -4.34 16.47 4.52
C LYS A 86 -2.86 16.77 4.32
N TYR A 87 -2.00 15.79 4.53
CA TYR A 87 -0.56 16.01 4.67
C TYR A 87 0.24 15.72 3.39
N MET A 88 -0.25 14.87 2.49
CA MET A 88 0.47 14.55 1.26
C MET A 88 0.58 15.75 0.31
N PRO A 89 -0.51 16.49 -0.02
CA PRO A 89 -0.39 17.65 -0.88
C PRO A 89 0.53 18.72 -0.30
N TRP A 90 0.43 18.96 1.01
CA TRP A 90 1.30 19.90 1.72
C TRP A 90 2.77 19.49 1.66
N SER A 91 3.07 18.20 1.87
CA SER A 91 4.45 17.70 1.87
C SER A 91 5.09 17.81 0.48
N ILE A 92 4.34 17.48 -0.57
CA ILE A 92 4.83 17.56 -1.95
C ILE A 92 5.01 19.02 -2.39
N ALA A 93 4.16 19.93 -1.91
CA ALA A 93 4.27 21.37 -2.18
C ALA A 93 5.59 22.00 -1.72
N LEU A 94 6.38 21.31 -0.88
CA LEU A 94 7.70 21.78 -0.44
C LEU A 94 8.81 21.55 -1.48
N PHE A 95 8.54 20.82 -2.57
CA PHE A 95 9.53 20.54 -3.61
C PHE A 95 9.28 21.37 -4.87
N GLY A 96 10.37 21.85 -5.46
CA GLY A 96 10.35 22.38 -6.83
C GLY A 96 10.34 21.28 -7.89
N ASN A 97 9.95 21.65 -9.11
CA ASN A 97 9.80 20.75 -10.25
C ASN A 97 11.05 19.88 -10.51
N GLU A 98 12.25 20.44 -10.35
CA GLU A 98 13.53 19.71 -10.53
C GLU A 98 13.65 18.47 -9.64
N ARG A 99 13.17 18.54 -8.39
CA ARG A 99 13.20 17.41 -7.44
C ARG A 99 12.05 16.45 -7.65
N LEU A 100 10.94 16.92 -8.22
CA LEU A 100 9.76 16.09 -8.50
C LEU A 100 9.93 15.26 -9.77
N CYS A 101 10.66 15.75 -10.77
CA CYS A 101 10.93 15.06 -12.03
C CYS A 101 11.47 13.62 -11.85
N PRO A 102 12.56 13.38 -11.08
CA PRO A 102 13.06 12.02 -10.87
C PRO A 102 12.04 11.13 -10.13
N PHE A 103 11.26 11.71 -9.20
CA PHE A 103 10.22 11.00 -8.46
C PHE A 103 9.09 10.54 -9.39
N VAL A 104 8.53 11.42 -10.24
CA VAL A 104 7.43 11.03 -11.14
C VAL A 104 7.89 10.02 -12.20
N ASN A 105 9.15 10.09 -12.61
CA ASN A 105 9.73 9.11 -13.53
C ASN A 105 9.99 7.76 -12.87
N TYR A 106 10.36 7.75 -11.59
CA TYR A 106 10.40 6.52 -10.81
C TYR A 106 9.00 5.91 -10.68
N PHE A 107 8.01 6.71 -10.26
CA PHE A 107 6.65 6.24 -10.04
C PHE A 107 6.01 5.71 -11.33
N SER A 108 6.25 6.35 -12.47
CA SER A 108 5.77 5.88 -13.78
C SER A 108 6.27 4.47 -14.14
N LYS A 109 7.48 4.08 -13.71
CA LYS A 109 7.99 2.71 -13.93
C LYS A 109 7.24 1.65 -13.14
N MET A 110 6.59 2.05 -12.05
CA MET A 110 5.74 1.17 -11.26
C MET A 110 4.38 0.98 -11.92
N ILE A 111 4.00 1.79 -12.92
CA ILE A 111 2.71 1.68 -13.56
C ILE A 111 2.72 0.54 -14.58
N LYS A 112 1.71 -0.33 -14.49
CA LYS A 112 1.46 -1.44 -15.41
C LYS A 112 0.04 -1.33 -15.97
N TYR A 113 -0.12 -1.84 -17.17
CA TYR A 113 -1.43 -1.95 -17.84
C TYR A 113 -1.76 -3.41 -18.05
N HIS A 114 -2.92 -3.81 -17.56
CA HIS A 114 -3.49 -5.14 -17.77
C HIS A 114 -4.99 -4.97 -18.00
N ASP A 115 -5.56 -5.66 -18.99
CA ASP A 115 -7.00 -5.70 -19.24
C ASP A 115 -7.69 -4.31 -19.26
N GLU A 116 -7.10 -3.35 -19.97
CA GLU A 116 -7.58 -1.94 -20.06
C GLU A 116 -7.61 -1.17 -18.73
N GLN A 117 -7.03 -1.75 -17.67
CA GLN A 117 -6.92 -1.16 -16.35
C GLN A 117 -5.48 -0.76 -16.05
N VAL A 118 -5.35 0.22 -15.16
CA VAL A 118 -4.07 0.76 -14.73
C VAL A 118 -3.78 0.30 -13.31
N TYR A 119 -2.57 -0.17 -13.09
CA TYR A 119 -2.11 -0.70 -11.81
C TYR A 119 -0.81 -0.02 -11.39
N VAL A 120 -0.66 0.21 -10.09
CA VAL A 120 0.64 0.39 -9.46
C VAL A 120 1.17 -1.00 -9.11
N SER A 121 2.41 -1.27 -9.51
CA SER A 121 3.05 -2.56 -9.40
C SER A 121 4.39 -2.47 -8.68
N TYR A 122 4.70 -3.51 -7.90
CA TYR A 122 6.02 -3.72 -7.34
C TYR A 122 6.34 -5.22 -7.26
N PRO A 123 7.63 -5.59 -7.41
CA PRO A 123 8.04 -6.99 -7.41
C PRO A 123 7.85 -7.61 -6.03
N ILE A 124 7.54 -8.90 -5.99
CA ILE A 124 7.51 -9.72 -4.78
C ILE A 124 8.36 -10.96 -4.94
N ASP A 125 9.07 -11.33 -3.87
CA ASP A 125 9.96 -12.48 -3.86
C ASP A 125 9.17 -13.79 -3.98
N HIS A 126 9.68 -14.71 -4.80
CA HIS A 126 9.06 -16.00 -5.06
C HIS A 126 8.86 -16.84 -3.78
N HIS A 127 9.83 -16.81 -2.86
CA HIS A 127 9.73 -17.50 -1.58
C HIS A 127 8.55 -16.97 -0.76
N LEU A 128 8.36 -15.65 -0.75
CA LEU A 128 7.26 -15.02 0.00
C LEU A 128 5.89 -15.39 -0.58
N VAL A 129 5.78 -15.47 -1.91
CA VAL A 129 4.57 -15.95 -2.60
C VAL A 129 4.28 -17.41 -2.22
N GLN A 130 5.28 -18.28 -2.29
CA GLN A 130 5.13 -19.69 -1.90
C GLN A 130 4.74 -19.86 -0.44
N GLN A 131 5.33 -19.07 0.46
CA GLN A 131 5.01 -19.07 1.88
C GLN A 131 3.55 -18.65 2.12
N ALA A 132 3.10 -17.59 1.46
CA ALA A 132 1.70 -17.15 1.55
C ALA A 132 0.71 -18.21 1.05
N HIS A 133 1.03 -18.90 -0.06
CA HIS A 133 0.22 -20.02 -0.55
C HIS A 133 0.20 -21.22 0.40
N ALA A 134 1.35 -21.60 0.97
CA ALA A 134 1.45 -22.70 1.92
C ALA A 134 0.61 -22.43 3.18
N LEU A 135 0.63 -21.19 3.69
CA LEU A 135 -0.17 -20.78 4.84
C LEU A 135 -1.68 -20.89 4.57
N VAL A 136 -2.15 -20.54 3.36
CA VAL A 136 -3.56 -20.72 3.01
C VAL A 136 -3.97 -22.19 3.05
N GLU A 137 -3.15 -23.08 2.52
CA GLU A 137 -3.46 -24.52 2.54
C GLU A 137 -3.44 -25.07 3.97
N GLN A 138 -2.47 -24.68 4.79
CA GLN A 138 -2.42 -25.03 6.21
C GLN A 138 -3.64 -24.50 6.99
N LEU A 139 -4.11 -23.29 6.68
CA LEU A 139 -5.30 -22.70 7.31
C LEU A 139 -6.57 -23.46 6.90
N LYS A 140 -6.70 -23.81 5.62
CA LYS A 140 -7.85 -24.60 5.11
C LYS A 140 -7.92 -25.99 5.73
N ASN A 141 -6.78 -26.63 5.95
CA ASN A 141 -6.70 -27.97 6.52
C ASN A 141 -6.78 -27.98 8.06
N ASN A 142 -6.89 -26.81 8.71
CA ASN A 142 -6.75 -26.65 10.17
C ASN A 142 -5.42 -27.20 10.72
N GLU A 143 -4.37 -27.20 9.90
CA GLU A 143 -3.02 -27.67 10.23
C GLU A 143 -2.15 -26.55 10.80
N THR A 144 -2.65 -25.30 10.81
CA THR A 144 -1.93 -24.15 11.36
C THR A 144 -1.95 -24.23 12.88
N GLN A 145 -0.80 -24.58 13.48
CA GLN A 145 -0.63 -24.57 14.93
C GLN A 145 -0.37 -23.16 15.48
N ASP A 146 0.13 -22.23 14.66
CA ASP A 146 0.49 -20.88 15.08
C ASP A 146 -0.02 -19.81 14.11
N MET A 147 -1.01 -19.03 14.56
CA MET A 147 -1.51 -17.86 13.81
C MET A 147 -0.44 -16.76 13.67
N MET A 148 0.59 -16.75 14.52
CA MET A 148 1.65 -15.76 14.48
C MET A 148 2.43 -15.81 13.15
N ASP A 149 2.71 -16.99 12.62
CA ASP A 149 3.42 -17.17 11.35
C ASP A 149 2.64 -16.60 10.15
N VAL A 150 1.31 -16.72 10.20
CA VAL A 150 0.41 -16.14 9.20
C VAL A 150 0.53 -14.63 9.19
N PHE A 151 0.39 -13.99 10.35
CA PHE A 151 0.44 -12.53 10.45
C PHE A 151 1.85 -11.97 10.22
N GLN A 152 2.91 -12.69 10.58
CA GLN A 152 4.28 -12.30 10.21
C GLN A 152 4.48 -12.26 8.69
N THR A 153 3.97 -13.25 7.96
CA THR A 153 4.07 -13.27 6.50
C THR A 153 3.29 -12.10 5.88
N LEU A 154 2.10 -11.79 6.40
CA LEU A 154 1.34 -10.61 5.98
C LEU A 154 2.07 -9.29 6.26
N ILE A 155 2.72 -9.18 7.42
CA ILE A 155 3.55 -8.03 7.78
C ILE A 155 4.70 -7.82 6.78
N GLN A 156 5.35 -8.91 6.35
CA GLN A 156 6.42 -8.83 5.34
C GLN A 156 5.91 -8.33 3.99
N ILE A 157 4.73 -8.80 3.54
CA ILE A 157 4.09 -8.31 2.31
C ILE A 157 3.77 -6.81 2.41
N VAL A 158 3.26 -6.36 3.57
CA VAL A 158 2.97 -4.94 3.80
C VAL A 158 4.25 -4.10 3.85
N ASP A 159 5.33 -4.55 4.49
CA ASP A 159 6.62 -3.83 4.52
C ASP A 159 7.24 -3.70 3.12
N LEU A 160 7.03 -4.69 2.26
CA LEU A 160 7.43 -4.61 0.85
C LEU A 160 6.69 -3.49 0.12
N GLY A 161 5.38 -3.35 0.36
CA GLY A 161 4.59 -2.23 -0.13
C GLY A 161 5.11 -0.88 0.38
N VAL A 162 5.38 -0.76 1.69
CA VAL A 162 5.98 0.45 2.30
C VAL A 162 7.33 0.79 1.66
N THR A 163 8.16 -0.23 1.41
CA THR A 163 9.47 -0.03 0.80
C THR A 163 9.35 0.53 -0.62
N ASN A 164 8.56 -0.12 -1.47
CA ASN A 164 8.46 0.25 -2.88
C ASN A 164 7.63 1.51 -3.13
N LEU A 165 6.59 1.76 -2.33
CA LEU A 165 5.65 2.87 -2.53
C LEU A 165 5.99 4.12 -1.71
N ILE A 166 6.84 4.00 -0.68
CA ILE A 166 7.16 5.11 0.21
C ILE A 166 8.67 5.32 0.31
N ARG A 167 9.43 4.29 0.71
CA ARG A 167 10.87 4.45 1.01
C ARG A 167 11.70 4.74 -0.25
N GLU A 168 11.49 3.99 -1.33
CA GLU A 168 12.21 4.20 -2.59
C GLU A 168 11.86 5.54 -3.28
N PRO A 169 10.57 5.90 -3.48
CA PRO A 169 10.23 7.20 -4.07
C PRO A 169 10.77 8.38 -3.26
N LYS A 170 10.80 8.28 -1.93
CA LYS A 170 11.36 9.32 -1.06
C LYS A 170 12.85 9.60 -1.37
N LYS A 171 13.64 8.57 -1.75
CA LYS A 171 15.05 8.76 -2.12
C LYS A 171 15.19 9.68 -3.34
N CYS A 172 14.23 9.64 -4.27
CA CYS A 172 14.23 10.50 -5.46
C CYS A 172 14.08 12.00 -5.12
N LEU A 173 13.48 12.33 -3.98
CA LEU A 173 13.19 13.71 -3.58
C LEU A 173 14.40 14.44 -2.95
N ASN A 174 15.53 13.76 -2.76
CA ASN A 174 16.79 14.33 -2.25
C ASN A 174 16.58 15.22 -1.00
N PHE A 175 15.93 14.67 0.01
CA PHE A 175 15.73 15.35 1.29
C PHE A 175 17.06 15.70 1.96
N ASN A 176 17.07 16.84 2.67
CA ASN A 176 18.17 17.10 3.60
C ASN A 176 18.12 16.13 4.79
N ARG A 177 19.26 15.91 5.45
CA ARG A 177 19.42 14.91 6.52
C ARG A 177 18.42 15.07 7.68
N VAL A 178 18.02 16.31 8.00
CA VAL A 178 17.11 16.60 9.12
C VAL A 178 15.68 16.19 8.75
N VAL A 179 15.19 16.61 7.58
CA VAL A 179 13.85 16.25 7.10
C VAL A 179 13.76 14.75 6.84
N ASP A 180 14.83 14.16 6.30
CA ASP A 180 14.89 12.72 6.07
C ASP A 180 14.75 11.92 7.37
N LYS A 181 15.46 12.33 8.44
CA LYS A 181 15.37 11.69 9.76
C LYS A 181 13.96 11.77 10.36
N THR A 182 13.31 12.92 10.25
CA THR A 182 11.93 13.10 10.74
C THR A 182 10.95 12.24 9.97
N LEU A 183 11.03 12.23 8.63
CA LEU A 183 10.15 11.43 7.79
C LEU A 183 10.36 9.92 8.02
N ASN A 184 11.60 9.47 8.18
CA ASN A 184 11.92 8.09 8.59
C ASN A 184 11.31 7.74 9.95
N GLY A 185 11.38 8.67 10.92
CA GLY A 185 10.76 8.49 12.22
C GLY A 185 9.26 8.24 12.14
N VAL A 186 8.54 9.03 11.33
CA VAL A 186 7.10 8.88 11.12
C VAL A 186 6.78 7.57 10.38
N ILE A 187 7.48 7.26 9.28
CA ILE A 187 7.27 6.01 8.52
C ILE A 187 7.45 4.79 9.43
N ASN A 188 8.54 4.75 10.20
CA ASN A 188 8.83 3.62 11.08
C ASN A 188 7.82 3.53 12.23
N LEU A 189 7.40 4.65 12.80
CA LEU A 189 6.37 4.66 13.84
C LEU A 189 5.05 4.10 13.30
N THR A 190 4.59 4.59 12.15
CA THR A 190 3.32 4.17 11.53
C THR A 190 3.37 2.70 11.12
N ALA A 191 4.46 2.25 10.49
CA ALA A 191 4.66 0.86 10.13
C ALA A 191 4.62 -0.05 11.37
N ASN A 192 5.35 0.30 12.43
CA ASN A 192 5.39 -0.48 13.67
C ASN A 192 4.03 -0.52 14.39
N LEU A 193 3.25 0.56 14.34
CA LEU A 193 1.88 0.56 14.89
C LEU A 193 0.97 -0.39 14.10
N SER A 194 1.08 -0.39 12.78
CA SER A 194 0.35 -1.34 11.92
C SER A 194 0.78 -2.79 12.18
N TYR A 195 2.08 -3.05 12.35
CA TYR A 195 2.60 -4.39 12.65
C TYR A 195 2.11 -4.91 13.99
N LYS A 196 2.24 -4.12 15.07
CA LYS A 196 1.72 -4.48 16.39
C LYS A 196 0.22 -4.76 16.38
N ARG A 197 -0.52 -4.12 15.49
CA ARG A 197 -1.97 -4.32 15.37
C ARG A 197 -2.29 -5.62 14.63
N LEU A 198 -1.57 -5.92 13.55
CA LEU A 198 -1.65 -7.20 12.85
C LEU A 198 -1.23 -8.37 13.76
N GLU A 199 -0.18 -8.21 14.58
CA GLU A 199 0.22 -9.19 15.60
C GLU A 199 -0.91 -9.44 16.62
N LYS A 200 -1.53 -8.39 17.14
CA LYS A 200 -2.67 -8.51 18.07
C LYS A 200 -3.91 -9.14 17.43
N MET A 201 -4.09 -9.00 16.11
CA MET A 201 -5.14 -9.73 15.40
C MET A 201 -4.85 -11.23 15.39
N GLY A 202 -3.59 -11.66 15.33
CA GLY A 202 -3.20 -13.07 15.44
C GLY A 202 -3.67 -13.76 16.73
N GLU A 203 -3.81 -13.01 17.82
CA GLU A 203 -4.30 -13.53 19.10
C GLU A 203 -5.84 -13.67 19.17
N GLN A 204 -6.58 -13.01 18.27
CA GLN A 204 -8.03 -12.76 18.42
C GLN A 204 -8.88 -13.16 17.21
N VAL A 205 -8.25 -13.58 16.11
CA VAL A 205 -8.92 -13.86 14.83
C VAL A 205 -9.03 -15.38 14.62
N ASP A 206 -10.23 -15.84 14.26
CA ASP A 206 -10.44 -17.25 13.90
C ASP A 206 -9.82 -17.61 12.55
N THR A 207 -9.64 -18.92 12.30
CA THR A 207 -9.03 -19.45 11.07
C THR A 207 -9.75 -18.98 9.80
N GLY A 208 -11.07 -18.76 9.84
CA GLY A 208 -11.84 -18.28 8.69
C GLY A 208 -11.49 -16.85 8.33
N ALA A 209 -11.38 -15.96 9.31
CA ALA A 209 -10.99 -14.58 9.11
C ALA A 209 -9.49 -14.43 8.75
N ALA A 210 -8.62 -15.28 9.32
CA ALA A 210 -7.21 -15.34 8.89
C ALA A 210 -7.08 -15.80 7.42
N THR A 211 -7.84 -16.82 7.02
CA THR A 211 -7.89 -17.30 5.63
C THR A 211 -8.37 -16.23 4.67
N ALA A 212 -9.41 -15.47 5.04
CA ALA A 212 -9.91 -14.35 4.24
C ALA A 212 -8.85 -13.25 4.08
N CYS A 213 -8.09 -12.95 5.14
CA CYS A 213 -6.99 -12.00 5.11
C CYS A 213 -5.90 -12.41 4.12
N VAL A 214 -5.40 -13.64 4.22
CA VAL A 214 -4.33 -14.11 3.33
C VAL A 214 -4.80 -14.20 1.88
N ASN A 215 -6.00 -14.73 1.63
CA ASN A 215 -6.57 -14.79 0.28
C ASN A 215 -6.72 -13.40 -0.37
N HIS A 216 -7.06 -12.38 0.42
CA HIS A 216 -7.14 -11.01 -0.06
C HIS A 216 -5.78 -10.49 -0.55
N PHE A 217 -4.72 -10.70 0.23
CA PHE A 217 -3.38 -10.29 -0.20
C PHE A 217 -2.87 -11.10 -1.40
N LEU A 218 -3.17 -12.40 -1.46
CA LEU A 218 -2.86 -13.25 -2.61
C LEU A 218 -3.57 -12.79 -3.88
N ALA A 219 -4.78 -12.22 -3.78
CA ALA A 219 -5.51 -11.72 -4.94
C ALA A 219 -4.80 -10.55 -5.66
N PHE A 220 -3.86 -9.88 -4.99
CA PHE A 220 -3.02 -8.87 -5.62
C PHE A 220 -1.77 -9.44 -6.29
N MET A 221 -1.38 -10.70 -6.01
CA MET A 221 -0.18 -11.32 -6.56
C MET A 221 -0.44 -11.86 -7.96
N HIS A 222 0.37 -11.43 -8.92
CA HIS A 222 0.28 -11.83 -10.31
C HIS A 222 1.62 -12.36 -10.81
N THR A 223 1.57 -13.38 -11.66
CA THR A 223 2.74 -13.82 -12.43
C THR A 223 2.96 -12.85 -13.57
N GLU A 224 4.16 -12.30 -13.69
CA GLU A 224 4.50 -11.51 -14.86
C GLU A 224 4.84 -12.44 -16.03
N PRO A 225 4.27 -12.22 -17.23
CA PRO A 225 4.76 -12.87 -18.43
C PRO A 225 6.18 -12.35 -18.71
N ASN A 226 7.12 -13.27 -18.90
CA ASN A 226 8.51 -12.97 -19.30
C ASN A 226 8.57 -12.17 -20.60
#